data_AF-A0A964LI14-F1
#
_entry.id   AF-A0A964LI14-F1
#
_cell.length_a   1.000
_cell.length_b   1.000
_cell.length_c   1.000
_cell.angle_alpha   90.00
_cell.angle_beta   90.00
_cell.angle_gamma   90.00
#
_symmetry.space_group_name_H-M   'P 1'
#
loop_
_entity.id
_entity.type
_entity.pdbx_description
1 polymer ?
#
loop_
_entity_poly.entity_id
_entity_poly.type
_entity_poly.pdbx_seq_one_letter_code
_entity_poly.pdbx_strand_id
1 'polypeptide(L)'
;MFWDEGGTPHIVKMEAEVEAEVILNLCQAKQMTSSSYIEMFDQGPGGWVRVVDNVSAPAALPVRDGALWSYGPWWVDYNHAPPGAGYLQLLMCLNTKGPFGETLKEVAGENRFVTCAFSRNLTNATITARLKCELEAAGAKICVLIQGAQDGMVTGWIHTAKTMSVTPDYTEQSVKLVPDESQWTCLRARHDRVDYYGHTPLNRILSDVNVNLYLLLFPVMPRPMGPIHGDPHILRAGKDYPVWPSSIAQGYVAVDTIRIDWPV
;
A
#
# COMPACT_ATOMS: atom_id res chain seq x y z
N MET A 1 -5.39 -40.11 13.18
CA MET A 1 -6.40 -39.22 13.76
C MET A 1 -6.80 -39.86 15.08
N PHE A 2 -6.30 -39.34 16.20
CA PHE A 2 -6.62 -39.85 17.54
C PHE A 2 -7.47 -38.79 18.25
N TRP A 3 -8.62 -39.22 18.75
CA TRP A 3 -9.55 -38.43 19.54
C TRP A 3 -9.47 -38.94 20.98
N ASP A 4 -9.47 -38.04 21.96
CA ASP A 4 -9.71 -38.39 23.36
C ASP A 4 -11.20 -38.24 23.70
N GLU A 5 -11.61 -38.76 24.86
CA GLU A 5 -13.00 -38.83 25.33
C GLU A 5 -13.65 -37.46 25.63
N GLY A 6 -12.99 -36.35 25.26
CA GLY A 6 -13.49 -34.97 25.42
C GLY A 6 -13.84 -34.24 24.12
N GLY A 7 -13.53 -34.79 22.94
CA GLY A 7 -13.97 -34.24 21.65
C GLY A 7 -13.34 -32.90 21.24
N THR A 8 -12.26 -32.45 21.90
CA THR A 8 -11.55 -31.21 21.52
C THR A 8 -10.28 -31.52 20.74
N PRO A 9 -10.08 -30.94 19.54
CA PRO A 9 -8.86 -31.16 18.77
C PRO A 9 -7.69 -30.42 19.43
N HIS A 10 -6.88 -31.14 20.21
CA HIS A 10 -5.71 -30.59 20.91
C HIS A 10 -4.48 -30.39 20.00
N ILE A 11 -4.40 -31.08 18.86
CA ILE A 11 -3.18 -31.10 18.03
C ILE A 11 -3.04 -29.82 17.17
N VAL A 12 -4.15 -29.22 16.73
CA VAL A 12 -4.10 -28.02 15.85
C VAL A 12 -3.69 -26.75 16.61
N LYS A 13 -3.94 -26.70 17.92
CA LYS A 13 -3.67 -25.51 18.74
C LYS A 13 -2.18 -25.37 19.10
N MET A 14 -1.48 -26.48 19.36
CA MET A 14 -0.05 -26.47 19.63
C MET A 14 0.78 -26.04 18.42
N GLU A 15 0.44 -26.47 17.20
CA GLU A 15 1.19 -26.10 15.99
C GLU A 15 1.11 -24.59 15.71
N ALA A 16 -0.09 -23.98 15.83
CA ALA A 16 -0.27 -22.55 15.65
C ALA A 16 0.42 -21.70 16.75
N GLU A 17 0.40 -22.18 18.00
CA GLU A 17 1.09 -21.53 19.12
C GLU A 17 2.62 -21.59 18.96
N VAL A 18 3.16 -22.72 18.50
CA VAL A 18 4.59 -22.89 18.21
C VAL A 18 5.02 -22.06 17.00
N GLU A 19 4.23 -21.98 15.93
CA GLU A 19 4.53 -21.12 14.78
C GLU A 19 4.53 -19.63 15.14
N ALA A 20 3.56 -19.18 15.94
CA ALA A 20 3.49 -17.80 16.43
C ALA A 20 4.69 -17.48 17.33
N GLU A 21 5.09 -18.39 18.22
CA GLU A 21 6.24 -18.24 19.11
C GLU A 21 7.58 -18.23 18.33
N VAL A 22 7.70 -19.05 17.29
CA VAL A 22 8.88 -19.04 16.39
C VAL A 22 8.97 -17.74 15.59
N ILE A 23 7.85 -17.23 15.06
CA ILE A 23 7.81 -15.93 14.37
C ILE A 23 8.17 -14.79 15.33
N LEU A 24 7.63 -14.82 16.55
CA LEU A 24 7.93 -13.83 17.59
C LEU A 24 9.42 -13.86 17.94
N ASN A 25 10.02 -15.03 18.10
CA ASN A 25 11.44 -15.21 18.42
C ASN A 25 12.35 -14.80 17.25
N LEU A 26 11.98 -15.09 16.01
CA LEU A 26 12.70 -14.64 14.81
C LEU A 26 12.61 -13.12 14.63
N CYS A 27 11.46 -12.52 14.95
CA CYS A 27 11.29 -11.07 14.93
C CYS A 27 12.05 -10.39 16.05
N GLN A 28 12.01 -10.90 17.29
CA GLN A 28 12.80 -10.38 18.41
C GLN A 28 14.31 -10.50 18.16
N ALA A 29 14.78 -11.61 17.55
CA ALA A 29 16.18 -11.79 17.17
C ALA A 29 16.62 -10.81 16.05
N LYS A 30 15.75 -10.52 15.07
CA LYS A 30 16.00 -9.49 14.04
C LYS A 30 15.95 -8.07 14.62
N GLN A 31 15.07 -7.81 15.58
CA GLN A 31 14.81 -6.49 16.16
C GLN A 31 15.96 -5.98 17.04
N MET A 32 16.76 -6.87 17.62
CA MET A 32 17.93 -6.47 18.42
C MET A 32 19.13 -5.97 17.59
N THR A 33 19.09 -6.04 16.25
CA THR A 33 20.22 -5.61 15.39
C THR A 33 19.85 -4.98 14.05
N SER A 34 18.60 -5.10 13.56
CA SER A 34 18.22 -4.62 12.23
C SER A 34 17.43 -3.31 12.28
N SER A 35 18.04 -2.21 11.85
CA SER A 35 17.38 -0.95 11.47
C SER A 35 16.62 -1.07 10.14
N SER A 36 16.15 -2.28 9.79
CA SER A 36 15.58 -2.58 8.47
C SER A 36 14.41 -3.55 8.57
N TYR A 37 13.29 -3.20 7.93
CA TYR A 37 12.17 -4.11 7.62
C TYR A 37 12.43 -4.68 6.23
N ILE A 38 12.33 -6.00 6.07
CA ILE A 38 12.49 -6.69 4.79
C ILE A 38 11.36 -7.70 4.64
N GLU A 39 10.64 -7.61 3.53
CA GLU A 39 9.58 -8.51 3.13
C GLU A 39 9.93 -9.17 1.79
N MET A 40 9.95 -10.50 1.76
CA MET A 40 10.31 -11.31 0.59
C MET A 40 9.16 -12.23 0.14
N PHE A 41 7.99 -12.13 0.77
CA PHE A 41 6.74 -12.82 0.39
C PHE A 41 6.77 -14.36 0.32
N ASP A 42 7.90 -15.01 0.61
CA ASP A 42 8.02 -16.49 0.72
C ASP A 42 7.05 -17.07 1.76
N GLN A 43 6.68 -16.27 2.75
CA GLN A 43 5.78 -16.62 3.85
C GLN A 43 4.43 -15.89 3.73
N GLY A 44 3.96 -15.69 2.50
CA GLY A 44 2.68 -15.03 2.19
C GLY A 44 2.76 -13.50 2.14
N PRO A 45 1.59 -12.81 2.10
CA PRO A 45 1.50 -11.39 1.74
C PRO A 45 2.12 -10.42 2.74
N GLY A 46 2.42 -10.85 3.98
CA GLY A 46 3.15 -10.03 4.95
C GLY A 46 2.41 -8.77 5.42
N GLY A 47 1.07 -8.76 5.31
CA GLY A 47 0.23 -7.60 5.61
C GLY A 47 -0.14 -6.75 4.39
N TRP A 48 0.39 -7.06 3.20
CA TRP A 48 0.11 -6.32 1.98
C TRP A 48 -1.19 -6.76 1.31
N VAL A 49 -2.00 -5.79 0.89
CA VAL A 49 -3.31 -6.02 0.27
C VAL A 49 -3.55 -5.15 -0.95
N ARG A 50 -4.56 -5.53 -1.74
CA ARG A 50 -5.14 -4.70 -2.78
C ARG A 50 -6.31 -3.90 -2.19
N VAL A 51 -6.31 -2.59 -2.39
CA VAL A 51 -7.51 -1.77 -2.20
C VAL A 51 -8.37 -1.90 -3.46
N VAL A 52 -9.60 -2.40 -3.30
CA VAL A 52 -10.51 -2.67 -4.41
C VAL A 52 -11.26 -1.42 -4.82
N ASP A 53 -11.92 -0.76 -3.86
CA ASP A 53 -12.58 0.53 -4.02
C ASP A 53 -12.91 1.10 -2.62
N ASN A 54 -13.81 2.10 -2.54
CA ASN A 54 -14.23 2.73 -1.28
C ASN A 54 -15.18 1.89 -0.40
N VAL A 55 -15.81 0.85 -0.93
CA VAL A 55 -16.90 0.11 -0.26
C VAL A 55 -16.64 -1.39 -0.14
N SER A 56 -15.82 -1.93 -1.04
CA SER A 56 -15.41 -3.32 -1.07
C SER A 56 -14.31 -3.56 -0.04
N ALA A 57 -14.34 -4.73 0.59
CA ALA A 57 -13.26 -5.15 1.48
C ALA A 57 -11.92 -5.20 0.69
N PRO A 58 -10.78 -4.99 1.36
CA PRO A 58 -9.48 -5.25 0.76
C PRO A 58 -9.42 -6.69 0.23
N ALA A 59 -8.73 -6.87 -0.89
CA ALA A 59 -8.56 -8.17 -1.53
C ALA A 59 -7.12 -8.65 -1.41
N ALA A 60 -6.94 -9.97 -1.50
CA ALA A 60 -5.62 -10.58 -1.50
C ALA A 60 -4.84 -10.17 -2.75
N LEU A 61 -3.54 -9.98 -2.59
CA LEU A 61 -2.59 -9.92 -3.68
C LEU A 61 -2.02 -11.33 -3.90
N PRO A 62 -2.10 -11.92 -5.09
CA PRO A 62 -1.56 -13.25 -5.33
C PRO A 62 -0.05 -13.28 -5.10
N VAL A 63 0.40 -14.25 -4.30
CA VAL A 63 1.82 -14.56 -4.11
C VAL A 63 2.20 -15.71 -5.05
N ARG A 64 3.22 -15.53 -5.88
CA ARG A 64 3.74 -16.54 -6.81
C ARG A 64 5.24 -16.41 -6.93
N ASP A 65 5.97 -17.52 -6.79
CA ASP A 65 7.42 -17.59 -6.93
C ASP A 65 8.16 -16.54 -6.08
N GLY A 66 7.76 -16.40 -4.80
CA GLY A 66 8.35 -15.41 -3.87
C GLY A 66 8.01 -13.95 -4.18
N ALA A 67 7.04 -13.68 -5.07
CA ALA A 67 6.65 -12.34 -5.43
C ALA A 67 5.18 -12.06 -5.18
N LEU A 68 4.87 -10.85 -4.72
CA LEU A 68 3.53 -10.31 -4.62
C LEU A 68 3.14 -9.70 -5.97
N TRP A 69 1.99 -10.08 -6.52
CA TRP A 69 1.55 -9.63 -7.85
C TRP A 69 0.31 -8.75 -7.74
N SER A 70 0.34 -7.61 -8.43
CA SER A 70 -0.80 -6.72 -8.61
C SER A 70 -1.14 -6.60 -10.09
N TYR A 71 -2.40 -6.85 -10.44
CA TYR A 71 -2.89 -6.86 -11.83
C TYR A 71 -3.92 -5.77 -12.06
N GLY A 72 -3.77 -5.07 -13.17
CA GLY A 72 -4.73 -4.10 -13.67
C GLY A 72 -5.92 -4.75 -14.39
N PRO A 73 -6.98 -3.98 -14.69
CA PRO A 73 -7.12 -2.57 -14.34
C PRO A 73 -7.28 -2.36 -12.83
N TRP A 74 -6.57 -1.37 -12.29
CA TRP A 74 -6.70 -0.94 -10.90
C TRP A 74 -7.82 0.09 -10.78
N TRP A 75 -8.42 0.19 -9.60
CA TRP A 75 -9.43 1.18 -9.30
C TRP A 75 -8.89 2.60 -9.47
N VAL A 76 -9.67 3.43 -10.16
CA VAL A 76 -9.42 4.87 -10.27
C VAL A 76 -9.90 5.51 -8.98
N ASP A 77 -8.96 5.76 -8.07
CA ASP A 77 -9.25 6.44 -6.83
C ASP A 77 -9.51 7.93 -7.12
N TYR A 78 -10.77 8.31 -6.93
CA TYR A 78 -11.29 9.66 -7.11
C TYR A 78 -11.35 10.46 -5.80
N ASN A 79 -10.92 9.92 -4.67
CA ASN A 79 -11.01 10.58 -3.36
C ASN A 79 -10.19 11.89 -3.29
N HIS A 80 -9.25 12.05 -4.20
CA HIS A 80 -8.35 13.20 -4.29
C HIS A 80 -8.47 13.93 -5.64
N ALA A 81 -9.52 13.66 -6.42
CA ALA A 81 -9.80 14.39 -7.65
C ALA A 81 -9.86 15.91 -7.40
N PRO A 82 -9.65 16.75 -8.43
CA PRO A 82 -9.63 18.21 -8.26
C PRO A 82 -10.82 18.71 -7.40
N PRO A 83 -10.56 19.59 -6.42
CA PRO A 83 -9.36 20.42 -6.23
C PRO A 83 -8.17 19.73 -5.51
N GLY A 84 -8.26 18.43 -5.21
CA GLY A 84 -7.12 17.65 -4.73
C GLY A 84 -6.04 17.43 -5.80
N ALA A 85 -5.05 16.60 -5.50
CA ALA A 85 -3.91 16.33 -6.38
C ALA A 85 -4.26 15.58 -7.68
N GLY A 86 -5.47 15.03 -7.78
CA GLY A 86 -5.95 14.28 -8.95
C GLY A 86 -6.27 12.83 -8.63
N TYR A 87 -6.31 12.02 -9.68
CA TYR A 87 -6.64 10.60 -9.59
C TYR A 87 -5.38 9.76 -9.47
N LEU A 88 -5.53 8.59 -8.86
CA LEU A 88 -4.47 7.61 -8.68
C LEU A 88 -5.02 6.19 -8.84
N GLN A 89 -4.12 5.22 -9.02
CA GLN A 89 -4.45 3.80 -9.05
C GLN A 89 -3.59 3.06 -8.02
N LEU A 90 -4.23 2.42 -7.04
CA LEU A 90 -3.54 1.77 -5.92
C LEU A 90 -3.05 0.37 -6.32
N LEU A 91 -1.74 0.14 -6.29
CA LEU A 91 -1.16 -1.16 -6.64
C LEU A 91 -1.17 -2.11 -5.44
N MET A 92 -0.62 -1.64 -4.32
CA MET A 92 -0.38 -2.44 -3.12
C MET A 92 -0.41 -1.54 -1.89
N CYS A 93 -0.99 -2.04 -0.80
CA CYS A 93 -1.21 -1.30 0.44
C CYS A 93 -0.69 -2.08 1.64
N LEU A 94 0.08 -1.44 2.49
CA LEU A 94 0.44 -1.93 3.82
C LEU A 94 -0.18 -1.00 4.86
N ASN A 95 -1.09 -1.53 5.68
CA ASN A 95 -1.55 -0.79 6.86
C ASN A 95 -0.44 -0.81 7.91
N THR A 96 -0.05 0.35 8.43
CA THR A 96 1.11 0.48 9.32
C THR A 96 0.73 0.49 10.80
N LYS A 97 -0.56 0.49 11.12
CA LYS A 97 -1.08 0.48 12.49
C LYS A 97 -2.24 -0.50 12.64
N GLY A 98 -2.13 -1.41 13.61
CA GLY A 98 -3.20 -2.31 14.04
C GLY A 98 -3.96 -1.83 15.29
N PRO A 99 -4.81 -2.69 15.90
CA PRO A 99 -5.04 -4.09 15.54
C PRO A 99 -5.85 -4.26 14.24
N PHE A 100 -5.73 -5.44 13.61
CA PHE A 100 -6.42 -5.78 12.37
C PHE A 100 -7.54 -6.81 12.60
N GLY A 101 -8.71 -6.56 12.01
CA GLY A 101 -9.83 -7.49 12.04
C GLY A 101 -9.62 -8.71 11.14
N GLU A 102 -10.47 -9.72 11.32
CA GLU A 102 -10.37 -11.03 10.65
C GLU A 102 -10.34 -10.91 9.12
N THR A 103 -11.25 -10.12 8.54
CA THR A 103 -11.32 -9.93 7.08
C THR A 103 -10.01 -9.44 6.48
N LEU A 104 -9.29 -8.54 7.16
CA LEU A 104 -8.00 -8.07 6.66
C LEU A 104 -6.92 -9.16 6.83
N LYS A 105 -6.89 -9.86 7.97
CA LYS A 105 -5.92 -10.93 8.21
C LYS A 105 -6.08 -12.09 7.23
N GLU A 106 -7.31 -12.41 6.82
CA GLU A 106 -7.59 -13.47 5.87
C GLU A 106 -6.94 -13.20 4.50
N VAL A 107 -6.95 -11.96 4.03
CA VAL A 107 -6.40 -11.59 2.72
C VAL A 107 -4.94 -11.11 2.75
N ALA A 108 -4.50 -10.56 3.89
CA ALA A 108 -3.17 -9.98 4.07
C ALA A 108 -2.17 -10.93 4.73
N GLY A 109 -2.66 -12.00 5.36
CA GLY A 109 -1.88 -12.79 6.31
C GLY A 109 -1.44 -11.96 7.51
N GLU A 110 -0.40 -12.43 8.19
CA GLU A 110 0.18 -11.70 9.32
C GLU A 110 0.92 -10.45 8.85
N ASN A 111 0.64 -9.31 9.48
CA ASN A 111 1.28 -8.05 9.14
C ASN A 111 2.59 -7.92 9.91
N ARG A 112 3.67 -8.39 9.27
CA ARG A 112 5.01 -8.45 9.85
C ARG A 112 5.60 -7.08 10.20
N PHE A 113 5.15 -6.01 9.52
CA PHE A 113 5.55 -4.65 9.89
C PHE A 113 5.04 -4.29 11.30
N VAL A 114 3.77 -4.61 11.59
CA VAL A 114 3.14 -4.32 12.88
C VAL A 114 3.53 -5.31 13.97
N THR A 115 3.51 -6.63 13.69
CA THR A 115 3.81 -7.64 14.72
C THR A 115 5.24 -7.59 15.23
N CYS A 116 6.17 -7.22 14.36
CA CYS A 116 7.57 -7.06 14.71
C CYS A 116 7.89 -5.61 15.15
N ALA A 117 6.85 -4.80 15.38
CA ALA A 117 6.90 -3.45 15.93
C ALA A 117 7.94 -2.54 15.25
N PHE A 118 7.98 -2.55 13.92
CA PHE A 118 8.82 -1.63 13.16
C PHE A 118 8.36 -0.18 13.35
N SER A 119 9.32 0.75 13.31
CA SER A 119 9.05 2.18 13.52
C SER A 119 8.15 2.76 12.43
N ARG A 120 7.13 3.52 12.82
CA ARG A 120 6.30 4.29 11.87
C ARG A 120 6.86 5.68 11.56
N ASN A 121 7.93 6.08 12.25
CA ASN A 121 8.69 7.25 11.88
C ASN A 121 9.54 6.92 10.66
N LEU A 122 9.09 7.34 9.49
CA LEU A 122 9.75 7.13 8.21
C LEU A 122 10.60 8.33 7.78
N THR A 123 10.85 9.29 8.68
CA THR A 123 11.70 10.45 8.39
C THR A 123 13.09 10.00 7.97
N ASN A 124 13.51 10.38 6.76
CA ASN A 124 14.78 9.99 6.14
C ASN A 124 14.97 8.48 5.91
N ALA A 125 13.92 7.66 6.10
CA ALA A 125 13.97 6.26 5.77
C ALA A 125 14.13 6.06 4.24
N THR A 126 14.72 4.95 3.84
CA THR A 126 14.82 4.56 2.42
C THR A 126 13.89 3.38 2.17
N ILE A 127 12.93 3.57 1.27
CA ILE A 127 12.10 2.48 0.76
C ILE A 127 12.75 1.94 -0.50
N THR A 128 13.05 0.65 -0.49
CA THR A 128 13.59 -0.09 -1.64
C THR A 128 12.59 -1.16 -2.06
N ALA A 129 12.29 -1.24 -3.34
CA ALA A 129 11.51 -2.32 -3.91
C ALA A 129 12.29 -2.97 -5.05
N ARG A 130 12.30 -4.30 -5.10
CA ARG A 130 12.74 -5.04 -6.28
C ARG A 130 11.50 -5.49 -7.04
N LEU A 131 11.35 -4.94 -8.24
CA LEU A 131 10.10 -5.05 -9.00
C LEU A 131 10.36 -5.34 -10.48
N LYS A 132 9.41 -6.06 -11.07
CA LYS A 132 9.27 -6.22 -12.52
C LYS A 132 7.85 -5.84 -12.93
N CYS A 133 7.70 -5.25 -14.10
CA CYS A 133 6.44 -4.69 -14.55
C CYS A 133 6.30 -4.78 -16.07
N GLU A 134 5.06 -4.97 -16.50
CA GLU A 134 4.64 -4.71 -17.87
C GLU A 134 3.41 -3.81 -17.78
N LEU A 135 3.55 -2.54 -18.18
CA LEU A 135 2.50 -1.54 -18.03
C LEU A 135 2.22 -0.79 -19.33
N GLU A 136 0.96 -0.75 -19.71
CA GLU A 136 0.42 0.36 -20.50
C GLU A 136 0.15 1.51 -19.54
N ALA A 137 1.15 2.35 -19.28
CA ALA A 137 1.10 3.27 -18.13
C ALA A 137 0.18 4.49 -18.30
N ALA A 138 -0.27 4.82 -19.51
CA ALA A 138 -1.07 6.02 -19.81
C ALA A 138 -0.51 7.33 -19.18
N GLY A 139 0.82 7.44 -19.09
CA GLY A 139 1.52 8.58 -18.49
C GLY A 139 1.76 8.48 -16.97
N ALA A 140 1.09 7.56 -16.28
CA ALA A 140 1.28 7.35 -14.84
C ALA A 140 2.66 6.76 -14.54
N LYS A 141 3.15 6.99 -13.31
CA LYS A 141 4.42 6.51 -12.79
C LYS A 141 4.19 5.72 -11.51
N ILE A 142 5.04 4.73 -11.23
CA ILE A 142 5.02 4.01 -9.96
C ILE A 142 5.64 4.91 -8.89
N CYS A 143 4.85 5.28 -7.88
CA CYS A 143 5.23 6.18 -6.81
C CYS A 143 5.03 5.53 -5.44
N VAL A 144 5.72 6.07 -4.45
CA VAL A 144 5.49 5.79 -3.04
C VAL A 144 4.48 6.81 -2.51
N LEU A 145 3.46 6.34 -1.78
CA LEU A 145 2.54 7.17 -1.01
C LEU A 145 2.61 6.79 0.46
N ILE A 146 2.73 7.79 1.33
CA ILE A 146 2.59 7.65 2.77
C ILE A 146 1.31 8.34 3.24
N GLN A 147 0.63 7.77 4.23
CA GLN A 147 -0.53 8.39 4.86
C GLN A 147 -0.43 8.36 6.39
N GLY A 148 -0.85 9.46 6.99
CA GLY A 148 -0.99 9.59 8.44
C GLY A 148 -2.26 10.34 8.81
N ALA A 149 -2.83 9.99 9.95
CA ALA A 149 -3.93 10.65 10.61
C ALA A 149 -3.39 11.48 11.78
N GLN A 150 -3.67 12.78 11.76
CA GLN A 150 -3.26 13.75 12.77
C GLN A 150 -4.44 14.70 12.99
N ASP A 151 -4.76 15.00 14.25
CA ASP A 151 -5.81 15.98 14.62
C ASP A 151 -7.19 15.66 13.97
N GLY A 152 -7.51 14.37 13.82
CA GLY A 152 -8.75 13.89 13.21
C GLY A 152 -8.77 13.89 11.67
N MET A 153 -7.67 14.27 11.03
CA MET A 153 -7.57 14.42 9.57
C MET A 153 -6.56 13.45 8.97
N VAL A 154 -6.94 12.77 7.88
CA VAL A 154 -6.00 11.94 7.11
C VAL A 154 -5.31 12.80 6.04
N THR A 155 -3.99 12.72 5.99
CA THR A 155 -3.19 13.37 4.92
C THR A 155 -2.32 12.33 4.25
N GLY A 156 -2.33 12.35 2.91
CA GLY A 156 -1.43 11.56 2.10
C GLY A 156 -0.45 12.40 1.31
N TRP A 157 0.79 11.93 1.21
CA TRP A 157 1.86 12.55 0.43
C TRP A 157 2.45 11.53 -0.54
N ILE A 158 2.43 11.85 -1.83
CA ILE A 158 3.07 11.06 -2.88
C ILE A 158 4.48 11.59 -3.12
N HIS A 159 5.50 10.72 -3.08
CA HIS A 159 6.84 11.11 -3.47
C HIS A 159 6.93 11.21 -4.99
N THR A 160 7.09 12.41 -5.54
CA THR A 160 6.99 12.69 -6.98
C THR A 160 8.31 13.12 -7.62
N ALA A 161 9.31 13.58 -6.85
CA ALA A 161 10.64 13.90 -7.40
C ALA A 161 11.42 12.66 -7.87
N LYS A 162 11.13 11.49 -7.29
CA LYS A 162 11.71 10.21 -7.71
C LYS A 162 10.62 9.14 -7.75
N THR A 163 10.46 8.53 -8.91
CA THR A 163 9.51 7.44 -9.17
C THR A 163 10.27 6.16 -9.50
N MET A 164 9.58 5.03 -9.47
CA MET A 164 10.13 3.74 -9.91
C MET A 164 9.83 3.52 -11.40
N SER A 165 10.82 3.00 -12.11
CA SER A 165 10.80 2.70 -13.54
C SER A 165 10.13 1.36 -13.82
N VAL A 166 9.45 1.29 -14.96
CA VAL A 166 8.83 0.06 -15.47
C VAL A 166 9.91 -0.73 -16.22
N THR A 167 10.23 -1.93 -15.74
CA THR A 167 11.23 -2.81 -16.36
C THR A 167 10.68 -4.23 -16.50
N PRO A 168 10.93 -4.93 -17.63
CA PRO A 168 10.45 -6.31 -17.82
C PRO A 168 11.14 -7.31 -16.89
N ASP A 169 12.38 -7.01 -16.50
CA ASP A 169 13.15 -7.78 -15.53
C ASP A 169 13.10 -7.14 -14.14
N TYR A 170 13.38 -7.95 -13.12
CA TYR A 170 13.45 -7.47 -11.75
C TYR A 170 14.62 -6.49 -11.56
N THR A 171 14.28 -5.26 -11.17
CA THR A 171 15.26 -4.23 -10.83
C THR A 171 15.03 -3.72 -9.42
N GLU A 172 16.11 -3.55 -8.66
CA GLU A 172 16.06 -2.91 -7.35
C GLU A 172 16.03 -1.38 -7.52
N GLN A 173 15.07 -0.73 -6.88
CA GLN A 173 14.86 0.71 -6.98
C GLN A 173 14.48 1.30 -5.62
N SER A 174 15.09 2.44 -5.29
CA SER A 174 14.94 3.05 -3.96
C SER A 174 14.50 4.50 -4.01
N VAL A 175 13.69 4.89 -3.03
CA VAL A 175 13.23 6.26 -2.77
C VAL A 175 13.57 6.62 -1.32
N LYS A 176 14.25 7.75 -1.12
CA LYS A 176 14.56 8.26 0.22
C LYS A 176 13.49 9.25 0.63
N LEU A 177 12.91 9.06 1.81
CA LEU A 177 11.77 9.85 2.30
C LEU A 177 12.27 11.10 3.05
N VAL A 178 12.85 12.03 2.29
CA VAL A 178 13.34 13.30 2.80
C VAL A 178 12.16 14.22 3.15
N PRO A 179 12.16 14.90 4.31
CA PRO A 179 11.11 15.85 4.70
C PRO A 179 11.22 17.19 3.95
N ASP A 180 11.31 17.14 2.62
CA ASP A 180 11.38 18.29 1.71
C ASP A 180 10.15 18.27 0.81
N GLU A 181 9.15 19.12 1.10
CA GLU A 181 7.87 19.13 0.39
C GLU A 181 7.99 19.39 -1.13
N SER A 182 9.10 19.94 -1.61
CA SER A 182 9.33 20.10 -3.07
C SER A 182 9.48 18.76 -3.80
N GLN A 183 9.78 17.69 -3.06
CA GLN A 183 9.91 16.32 -3.58
C GLN A 183 8.59 15.55 -3.57
N TRP A 184 7.52 16.15 -3.03
CA TRP A 184 6.27 15.47 -2.77
C TRP A 184 5.06 16.25 -3.27
N THR A 185 3.99 15.51 -3.52
CA THR A 185 2.67 16.05 -3.83
C THR A 185 1.71 15.65 -2.72
N CYS A 186 1.21 16.63 -1.95
CA CYS A 186 0.13 16.40 -0.99
C CYS A 186 -1.17 16.09 -1.74
N LEU A 187 -1.81 14.97 -1.41
CA LEU A 187 -3.05 14.51 -2.04
C LEU A 187 -4.21 15.50 -1.88
N ARG A 188 -4.27 16.19 -0.74
CA ARG A 188 -5.41 17.04 -0.36
C ARG A 188 -6.73 16.26 -0.49
N ALA A 189 -7.85 16.92 -0.74
CA ALA A 189 -9.16 16.29 -0.77
C ALA A 189 -9.93 16.66 -2.03
N ARG A 190 -10.75 15.72 -2.51
CA ARG A 190 -11.89 16.03 -3.36
C ARG A 190 -12.90 16.89 -2.59
N HIS A 191 -13.68 17.69 -3.31
CA HIS A 191 -14.62 18.67 -2.76
C HIS A 191 -15.58 18.14 -1.68
N ASP A 192 -15.97 16.87 -1.74
CA ASP A 192 -16.90 16.21 -0.81
C ASP A 192 -16.19 15.22 0.15
N ARG A 193 -14.86 15.31 0.27
CA ARG A 193 -14.05 14.50 1.20
C ARG A 193 -13.20 15.35 2.14
N VAL A 194 -13.49 16.64 2.21
CA VAL A 194 -12.74 17.65 2.99
C VAL A 194 -12.89 17.49 4.51
N ASP A 195 -13.85 16.68 4.95
CA ASP A 195 -14.10 16.30 6.34
C ASP A 195 -13.18 15.16 6.80
N TYR A 196 -12.64 14.38 5.86
CA TYR A 196 -11.81 13.21 6.14
C TYR A 196 -10.36 13.37 5.65
N TYR A 197 -10.17 13.98 4.49
CA TYR A 197 -8.86 14.26 3.90
C TYR A 197 -8.50 15.74 3.96
N GLY A 198 -7.22 16.02 4.15
CA GLY A 198 -6.76 17.40 4.30
C GLY A 198 -5.27 17.57 4.05
N HIS A 199 -4.70 18.55 4.74
CA HIS A 199 -3.29 18.90 4.65
C HIS A 199 -2.68 19.02 6.04
N THR A 200 -1.82 18.07 6.38
CA THR A 200 -0.89 18.11 7.50
C THR A 200 0.54 18.20 6.94
N PRO A 201 1.42 19.06 7.52
CA PRO A 201 2.81 19.20 7.08
C PRO A 201 3.52 17.85 6.91
N LEU A 202 4.32 17.72 5.85
CA LEU A 202 4.97 16.46 5.49
C LEU A 202 5.80 15.87 6.62
N ASN A 203 6.55 16.72 7.35
CA ASN A 203 7.39 16.28 8.47
C ASN A 203 6.59 15.59 9.59
N ARG A 204 5.37 16.07 9.87
CA ARG A 204 4.46 15.44 10.85
C ARG A 204 3.99 14.09 10.33
N ILE A 205 3.64 13.98 9.05
CA ILE A 205 3.21 12.71 8.45
C ILE A 205 4.37 11.70 8.41
N LEU A 206 5.57 12.10 8.01
CA LEU A 206 6.76 11.23 8.05
C LEU A 206 7.11 10.77 9.46
N SER A 207 6.89 11.62 10.48
CA SER A 207 7.19 11.26 11.87
C SER A 207 6.29 10.16 12.44
N ASP A 208 5.09 9.97 11.88
CA ASP A 208 4.17 8.89 12.24
C ASP A 208 3.25 8.53 11.07
N VAL A 209 3.73 7.68 10.16
CA VAL A 209 2.94 7.11 9.06
C VAL A 209 2.04 6.04 9.66
N ASN A 210 0.91 6.46 10.22
CA ASN A 210 0.04 5.63 11.05
C ASN A 210 -1.27 5.18 10.40
N VAL A 211 -1.45 5.47 9.12
CA VAL A 211 -2.52 4.93 8.30
C VAL A 211 -1.91 3.84 7.44
N ASN A 212 -1.40 4.20 6.26
CA ASN A 212 -1.01 3.24 5.24
C ASN A 212 0.26 3.71 4.49
N LEU A 213 0.99 2.73 3.97
CA LEU A 213 2.06 2.90 2.98
C LEU A 213 1.62 2.22 1.69
N TYR A 214 1.83 2.87 0.55
CA TYR A 214 1.44 2.34 -0.76
C TYR A 214 2.57 2.39 -1.79
N LEU A 215 2.55 1.38 -2.68
CA LEU A 215 2.96 1.57 -4.07
C LEU A 215 1.71 1.89 -4.89
N LEU A 216 1.77 2.93 -5.72
CA LEU A 216 0.64 3.37 -6.54
C LEU A 216 1.08 3.90 -7.90
N LEU A 217 0.12 4.19 -8.77
CA LEU A 217 0.31 4.87 -10.03
C LEU A 217 -0.24 6.30 -9.97
N PHE A 218 0.62 7.27 -10.29
CA PHE A 218 0.28 8.70 -10.32
C PHE A 218 1.15 9.47 -11.31
N PRO A 219 0.64 10.54 -11.95
CA PRO A 219 -0.77 10.94 -11.99
C PRO A 219 -1.59 10.04 -12.93
N VAL A 220 -2.88 9.85 -12.62
CA VAL A 220 -3.83 9.18 -13.51
C VAL A 220 -4.79 10.22 -14.10
N MET A 221 -5.05 10.13 -15.41
CA MET A 221 -5.88 11.10 -16.15
C MET A 221 -7.08 10.37 -16.79
N PRO A 222 -8.05 9.93 -15.98
CA PRO A 222 -9.19 9.18 -16.50
C PRO A 222 -9.98 10.04 -17.48
N ARG A 223 -10.34 9.46 -18.63
CA ARG A 223 -11.12 10.12 -19.66
C ARG A 223 -12.49 9.45 -19.79
N PRO A 224 -13.59 10.20 -19.72
CA PRO A 224 -14.94 9.63 -19.88
C PRO A 224 -15.13 8.90 -21.21
N MET A 225 -15.86 7.79 -21.18
CA MET A 225 -16.33 7.11 -22.39
C MET A 225 -17.61 7.76 -22.89
N GLY A 226 -17.44 8.71 -23.82
CA GLY A 226 -18.54 9.47 -24.41
C GLY A 226 -18.90 10.74 -23.61
N PRO A 227 -19.94 11.45 -24.03
CA PRO A 227 -20.41 12.64 -23.33
C PRO A 227 -20.89 12.32 -21.91
N ILE A 228 -20.62 13.21 -20.97
CA ILE A 228 -21.13 13.14 -19.58
C ILE A 228 -21.87 14.43 -19.24
N HIS A 229 -22.88 14.31 -18.36
CA HIS A 229 -23.59 15.47 -17.81
C HIS A 229 -22.96 15.89 -16.48
N GLY A 230 -22.23 17.01 -16.50
CA GLY A 230 -21.60 17.57 -15.30
C GLY A 230 -20.07 17.60 -15.38
N ASP A 231 -19.45 18.04 -14.29
CA ASP A 231 -18.00 18.14 -14.18
C ASP A 231 -17.39 16.76 -13.83
N PRO A 232 -16.45 16.22 -14.62
CA PRO A 232 -15.80 14.93 -14.36
C PRO A 232 -15.04 14.85 -13.03
N HIS A 233 -14.65 15.99 -12.44
CA HIS A 233 -13.99 16.09 -11.13
C HIS A 233 -15.00 16.17 -9.97
N ILE A 234 -16.22 16.64 -10.28
CA ILE A 234 -17.35 16.53 -9.35
C ILE A 234 -17.98 15.15 -9.41
N LEU A 235 -17.90 14.42 -10.51
CA LEU A 235 -18.34 13.03 -10.60
C LEU A 235 -17.22 12.05 -10.21
N ARG A 236 -17.59 10.80 -9.86
CA ARG A 236 -16.65 9.75 -9.46
C ARG A 236 -16.26 8.89 -10.66
N ALA A 237 -15.05 9.06 -11.17
CA ALA A 237 -14.52 8.30 -12.31
C ALA A 237 -14.61 6.78 -12.07
N GLY A 238 -15.14 6.04 -13.05
CA GLY A 238 -15.33 4.59 -12.96
C GLY A 238 -16.52 4.15 -12.09
N LYS A 239 -17.18 5.07 -11.38
CA LYS A 239 -18.39 4.81 -10.59
C LYS A 239 -19.62 5.50 -11.17
N ASP A 240 -19.55 6.82 -11.33
CA ASP A 240 -20.66 7.63 -11.86
C ASP A 240 -20.62 7.71 -13.39
N TYR A 241 -19.46 7.45 -14.00
CA TYR A 241 -19.30 7.35 -15.46
C TYR A 241 -18.20 6.35 -15.86
N PRO A 242 -18.35 5.66 -16.99
CA PRO A 242 -17.32 4.77 -17.53
C PRO A 242 -16.11 5.55 -18.04
N VAL A 243 -14.91 4.97 -17.88
CA VAL A 243 -13.63 5.57 -18.29
C VAL A 243 -12.96 4.74 -19.38
N TRP A 244 -12.33 5.38 -20.35
CA TRP A 244 -11.59 4.67 -21.40
C TRP A 244 -10.45 3.87 -20.75
N PRO A 245 -10.36 2.54 -20.95
CA PRO A 245 -9.26 1.77 -20.39
C PRO A 245 -7.89 2.30 -20.81
N SER A 246 -7.76 2.78 -22.05
CA SER A 246 -6.53 3.39 -22.57
C SER A 246 -6.15 4.75 -21.94
N SER A 247 -7.01 5.34 -21.10
CA SER A 247 -6.72 6.57 -20.36
C SER A 247 -6.19 6.33 -18.94
N ILE A 248 -6.14 5.08 -18.52
CA ILE A 248 -5.66 4.66 -17.21
C ILE A 248 -4.62 3.56 -17.38
N ALA A 249 -3.83 3.30 -16.35
CA ALA A 249 -2.82 2.28 -16.45
C ALA A 249 -3.41 0.88 -16.38
N GLN A 250 -2.80 -0.03 -17.15
CA GLN A 250 -3.13 -1.46 -17.22
C GLN A 250 -1.85 -2.30 -17.26
N GLY A 251 -1.97 -3.60 -16.97
CA GLY A 251 -0.85 -4.53 -16.98
C GLY A 251 -0.62 -5.17 -15.61
N TYR A 252 0.63 -5.40 -15.23
CA TYR A 252 0.98 -5.95 -13.92
C TYR A 252 2.23 -5.31 -13.30
N VAL A 253 2.28 -5.37 -11.97
CA VAL A 253 3.45 -5.08 -11.15
C VAL A 253 3.68 -6.26 -10.21
N ALA A 254 4.87 -6.87 -10.28
CA ALA A 254 5.30 -7.91 -9.37
C ALA A 254 6.46 -7.41 -8.53
N VAL A 255 6.39 -7.62 -7.21
CA VAL A 255 7.40 -7.19 -6.25
C VAL A 255 7.84 -8.40 -5.45
N ASP A 256 9.12 -8.75 -5.53
CA ASP A 256 9.67 -9.89 -4.78
C ASP A 256 10.40 -9.47 -3.50
N THR A 257 10.73 -8.18 -3.37
CA THR A 257 11.30 -7.66 -2.13
C THR A 257 10.84 -6.23 -1.89
N ILE A 258 10.38 -5.95 -0.67
CA ILE A 258 10.23 -4.58 -0.14
C ILE A 258 11.09 -4.45 1.11
N ARG A 259 11.92 -3.41 1.14
CA ARG A 259 12.77 -3.06 2.27
C ARG A 259 12.54 -1.62 2.71
N ILE A 260 12.50 -1.39 4.02
CA ILE A 260 12.52 -0.05 4.62
C ILE A 260 13.75 0.01 5.53
N ASP A 261 14.68 0.88 5.19
CA ASP A 261 15.91 1.11 5.96
C ASP A 261 15.76 2.43 6.72
N TRP A 262 15.83 2.39 8.06
CA TRP A 262 15.86 3.60 8.89
C TRP A 262 17.29 4.16 8.97
N PRO A 263 17.45 5.49 9.08
CA PRO A 263 18.75 6.08 9.35
C PRO A 263 19.31 5.55 10.68
N VAL A 264 20.61 5.28 10.69
CA VAL A 264 21.38 4.92 11.91
C VAL A 264 21.66 6.18 12.72
#